data_AF-A0A5E4AM18-F1
#
_entry.id   AF-A0A5E4AM18-F1
#
_cell.length_a   1.000
_cell.length_b   1.000
_cell.length_c   1.000
_cell.angle_alpha   90.00
_cell.angle_beta   90.00
_cell.angle_gamma   90.00
#
_symmetry.space_group_name_H-M   'P 1'
#
loop_
_entity.id
_entity.type
_entity.pdbx_description
1 polymer ?
#
loop_
_entity_poly.entity_id
_entity_poly.type
_entity_poly.pdbx_seq_one_letter_code
_entity_poly.pdbx_strand_id
1 'polypeptide(L)'
;MGTSGSHQNPMTDCRCSTCSGGGNKTCATCKGQRRLVHFIQLVVMWRNSVFEFLSQHQRHCPRELLAKAKGENLFRDENSAVYPIVDFPLREISLASQRGITEHSASLASCARILQQRQTIELIPLTEVHYWYQGKTYVYYIYGTDHQVYVADYPERYCCGCTII
;
A
#
# COMPACT_ATOMS: atom_id res chain seq x y z
N MET A 1 -49.87 79.48 -2.87
CA MET A 1 -48.68 78.61 -2.80
C MET A 1 -49.17 77.18 -2.71
N GLY A 2 -49.01 76.40 -3.77
CA GLY A 2 -49.42 75.00 -3.84
C GLY A 2 -48.72 74.38 -5.03
N THR A 3 -47.53 73.84 -4.79
CA THR A 3 -46.66 73.25 -5.81
C THR A 3 -47.22 71.90 -6.26
N SER A 4 -47.57 71.81 -7.54
CA SER A 4 -47.89 70.57 -8.24
C SER A 4 -46.62 69.70 -8.36
N GLY A 5 -46.51 68.68 -7.52
CA GLY A 5 -45.47 67.66 -7.64
C GLY A 5 -45.94 66.52 -8.53
N SER A 6 -45.51 66.52 -9.80
CA SER A 6 -45.68 65.39 -10.71
C SER A 6 -44.70 64.28 -10.33
N HIS A 7 -45.19 63.24 -9.64
CA HIS A 7 -44.43 61.99 -9.46
C HIS A 7 -44.40 61.22 -10.78
N GLN A 8 -43.35 61.45 -11.58
CA GLN A 8 -42.94 60.50 -12.61
C GLN A 8 -42.18 59.37 -11.91
N ASN A 9 -42.74 58.16 -11.95
CA ASN A 9 -42.06 56.95 -11.50
C ASN A 9 -41.31 56.38 -12.72
N PRO A 10 -39.98 56.48 -12.81
CA PRO A 10 -39.26 55.77 -13.86
C PRO A 10 -39.35 54.28 -13.52
N MET A 11 -40.12 53.51 -14.31
CA MET A 11 -39.93 52.06 -14.37
C MET A 11 -38.51 51.82 -14.86
N THR A 12 -37.58 51.67 -13.94
CA THR A 12 -36.25 51.17 -14.24
C THR A 12 -36.44 49.81 -14.90
N ASP A 13 -35.98 49.69 -16.15
CA ASP A 13 -35.89 48.44 -16.90
C ASP A 13 -34.97 47.49 -16.12
N CYS A 14 -35.53 46.81 -15.12
CA CYS A 14 -34.86 45.82 -14.31
C CYS A 14 -34.69 44.55 -15.16
N ARG A 15 -33.74 44.61 -16.09
CA ARG A 15 -33.39 43.45 -16.90
C ARG A 15 -32.95 42.33 -15.98
N CYS A 16 -33.53 41.15 -16.21
CA CYS A 16 -33.12 39.96 -15.49
C CYS A 16 -31.60 39.78 -15.63
N SER A 17 -30.85 39.81 -14.52
CA SER A 17 -29.39 39.65 -14.51
C SER A 17 -28.94 38.31 -15.10
N THR A 18 -29.84 37.34 -15.14
CA THR A 18 -29.63 36.03 -15.72
C THR A 18 -29.73 36.11 -17.25
N CYS A 19 -30.89 36.41 -17.85
CA CYS A 19 -31.03 36.38 -19.32
C CYS A 19 -30.86 37.74 -20.01
N SER A 20 -30.52 38.80 -19.28
CA SER A 20 -30.41 40.19 -19.74
C SER A 20 -31.64 40.68 -20.52
N GLY A 21 -32.82 40.16 -20.19
CA GLY A 21 -34.10 40.47 -20.86
C GLY A 21 -34.42 39.58 -22.07
N GLY A 22 -33.54 38.66 -22.46
CA GLY A 22 -33.73 37.79 -23.64
C GLY A 22 -34.62 36.56 -23.45
N GLY A 23 -35.11 36.29 -22.22
CA GLY A 23 -36.03 35.18 -21.92
C GLY A 23 -35.44 33.76 -22.03
N ASN A 24 -34.21 33.62 -22.54
CA ASN A 24 -33.48 32.36 -22.61
C ASN A 24 -31.98 32.59 -22.34
N LYS A 25 -31.26 31.51 -22.06
CA LYS A 25 -29.80 31.49 -21.98
C LYS A 25 -29.27 30.30 -22.76
N THR A 26 -28.23 30.53 -23.55
CA THR A 26 -27.53 29.46 -24.25
C THR A 26 -26.84 28.55 -23.23
N CYS A 27 -27.08 27.24 -23.33
CA CYS A 27 -26.41 26.25 -22.49
C CYS A 27 -24.88 26.36 -22.69
N ALA A 28 -24.12 26.54 -21.61
CA ALA A 28 -22.67 26.64 -21.69
C ALA A 28 -22.01 25.33 -22.19
N THR A 29 -22.59 24.19 -21.82
CA THR A 29 -22.07 22.85 -22.13
C THR A 29 -22.21 22.50 -23.62
N CYS A 30 -23.40 22.63 -24.19
CA CYS A 30 -23.64 22.28 -25.60
C CYS A 30 -23.65 23.50 -26.54
N LYS A 31 -23.44 24.71 -26.02
CA LYS A 31 -23.50 25.98 -26.78
C LYS A 31 -24.79 26.13 -27.60
N GLY A 32 -25.90 25.61 -27.09
CA GLY A 32 -27.20 25.63 -27.78
C GLY A 32 -27.36 24.57 -28.88
N GLN A 33 -26.34 23.75 -29.17
CA GLN A 33 -26.38 22.73 -30.22
C GLN A 33 -27.19 21.48 -29.85
N ARG A 34 -27.57 21.33 -28.58
CA ARG A 34 -28.36 20.19 -28.05
C ARG A 34 -27.75 18.81 -28.33
N ARG A 35 -26.45 18.75 -28.65
CA ARG A 35 -25.69 17.53 -28.88
C ARG A 35 -24.76 17.30 -27.69
N LEU A 36 -25.18 16.41 -26.79
CA LEU A 36 -24.40 16.00 -25.63
C LEU A 36 -24.11 14.52 -25.75
N VAL A 37 -22.85 14.16 -25.53
CA VAL A 37 -22.43 12.76 -25.44
C VAL A 37 -22.25 12.43 -23.96
N HIS A 38 -22.93 11.39 -23.51
CA HIS A 38 -22.74 10.83 -22.18
C HIS A 38 -22.02 9.49 -22.36
N PHE A 39 -21.05 9.23 -21.51
CA PHE A 39 -20.36 7.96 -21.48
C PHE A 39 -20.06 7.57 -20.04
N ILE A 40 -19.91 6.27 -19.82
CA ILE A 40 -19.40 5.72 -18.56
C ILE A 40 -17.91 5.49 -18.78
N GLN A 41 -17.07 6.17 -18.00
CA GLN A 41 -15.63 5.93 -18.03
C GLN A 41 -15.28 4.80 -17.05
N LEU A 42 -14.81 3.68 -17.58
CA LEU A 42 -14.22 2.61 -16.77
C LEU A 42 -12.71 2.86 -16.63
N VAL A 43 -12.21 2.93 -15.40
CA VAL A 43 -10.76 2.98 -15.11
C VAL A 43 -10.35 1.61 -14.56
N VAL A 44 -9.50 0.90 -15.32
CA VAL A 44 -8.96 -0.41 -14.91
C VAL A 44 -7.58 -0.19 -14.30
N MET A 45 -7.37 -0.65 -13.07
CA MET A 45 -6.08 -0.60 -12.39
C MET A 45 -5.64 -2.02 -12.02
N TRP A 46 -4.34 -2.26 -12.12
CA TRP A 46 -3.69 -3.51 -11.72
C TRP A 46 -2.86 -3.25 -10.48
N ARG A 47 -3.05 -4.04 -9.43
CA ARG A 47 -2.32 -3.91 -8.16
C ARG A 47 -1.95 -5.28 -7.62
N ASN A 48 -0.74 -5.40 -7.09
CA ASN A 48 -0.32 -6.54 -6.30
C ASN A 48 -0.54 -6.22 -4.81
N SER A 49 -1.39 -7.00 -4.16
CA SER A 49 -1.54 -6.98 -2.70
C SER A 49 -0.61 -8.02 -2.10
N VAL A 50 0.15 -7.62 -1.07
CA VAL A 50 1.18 -8.46 -0.44
C VAL A 50 0.85 -8.61 1.03
N PHE A 51 0.92 -9.85 1.51
CA PHE A 51 0.82 -10.22 2.91
C PHE A 51 2.08 -11.00 3.28
N GLU A 52 2.77 -10.59 4.36
CA GLU A 52 4.01 -11.21 4.82
C GLU A 52 3.90 -11.62 6.27
N PHE A 53 4.33 -12.84 6.56
CA PHE A 53 4.41 -13.36 7.91
C PHE A 53 5.81 -13.91 8.17
N LEU A 54 6.40 -13.47 9.27
CA LEU A 54 7.68 -13.99 9.75
C LEU A 54 7.43 -14.72 11.05
N SER A 55 7.78 -16.00 11.04
CA SER A 55 7.75 -16.87 12.20
C SER A 55 8.84 -16.44 13.19
N GLN A 56 8.44 -16.02 14.40
CA GLN A 56 9.35 -15.45 15.39
C GLN A 56 9.98 -16.54 16.28
N HIS A 57 11.11 -17.10 15.83
CA HIS A 57 11.89 -18.03 16.65
C HIS A 57 13.06 -17.37 17.40
N GLN A 58 13.49 -16.17 17.00
CA GLN A 58 14.72 -15.53 17.48
C GLN A 58 14.43 -14.07 17.85
N ARG A 59 14.44 -13.76 19.16
CA ARG A 59 14.05 -12.44 19.69
C ARG A 59 15.11 -11.34 19.52
N HIS A 60 16.36 -11.73 19.30
CA HIS A 60 17.49 -10.80 19.32
C HIS A 60 17.95 -10.33 17.93
N CYS A 61 17.55 -11.02 16.86
CA CYS A 61 17.80 -10.59 15.48
C CYS A 61 16.67 -9.64 15.01
N PRO A 62 16.98 -8.43 14.48
CA PRO A 62 15.97 -7.51 13.98
C PRO A 62 15.09 -8.11 12.88
N ARG A 63 13.77 -7.97 13.03
CA ARG A 63 12.79 -8.53 12.09
C ARG A 63 12.92 -7.93 10.69
N GLU A 64 13.30 -6.65 10.61
CA GLU A 64 13.43 -5.90 9.36
C GLU A 64 14.54 -6.45 8.47
N LEU A 65 15.58 -7.04 9.08
CA LEU A 65 16.67 -7.71 8.35
C LEU A 65 16.16 -9.01 7.74
N LEU A 66 15.45 -9.81 8.54
CA LEU A 66 14.88 -11.09 8.08
C LEU A 66 13.81 -10.88 7.01
N ALA A 67 13.00 -9.82 7.10
CA ALA A 67 11.99 -9.51 6.09
C ALA A 67 12.56 -9.25 4.69
N LYS A 68 13.83 -8.87 4.59
CA LYS A 68 14.53 -8.56 3.33
C LYS A 68 15.60 -9.59 2.96
N ALA A 69 15.83 -10.57 3.83
CA ALA A 69 16.85 -11.58 3.63
C ALA A 69 16.45 -12.54 2.51
N LYS A 70 17.45 -13.07 1.80
CA LYS A 70 17.21 -14.10 0.80
C LYS A 70 17.01 -15.44 1.50
N GLY A 71 15.87 -16.08 1.27
CA GLY A 71 15.59 -17.43 1.73
C GLY A 71 15.80 -18.50 0.66
N GLU A 72 15.72 -19.75 1.08
CA GLU A 72 15.49 -20.90 0.23
C GLU A 72 13.97 -21.11 0.08
N ASN A 73 13.48 -21.29 -1.15
CA ASN A 73 12.07 -21.56 -1.37
C ASN A 73 11.72 -23.00 -1.01
N LEU A 74 11.01 -23.20 0.10
CA LEU A 74 10.53 -24.52 0.53
C LEU A 74 9.22 -24.91 -0.14
N PHE A 75 8.40 -23.91 -0.46
CA PHE A 75 7.09 -24.11 -1.06
C PHE A 75 6.72 -22.92 -1.93
N ARG A 76 6.04 -23.22 -3.04
CA ARG A 76 5.42 -22.23 -3.91
C ARG A 76 4.15 -22.83 -4.50
N ASP A 77 3.06 -22.10 -4.35
CA ASP A 77 1.78 -22.40 -4.99
C ASP A 77 1.23 -21.12 -5.64
N GLU A 78 0.72 -21.26 -6.85
CA GLU A 78 0.27 -20.16 -7.69
C GLU A 78 -0.95 -20.60 -8.50
N ASN A 79 -2.08 -19.93 -8.28
CA ASN A 79 -3.35 -20.24 -8.94
C ASN A 79 -4.26 -19.00 -8.96
N SER A 80 -5.40 -19.07 -9.64
CA SER A 80 -6.45 -18.05 -9.58
C SER A 80 -6.93 -17.77 -8.15
N ALA A 81 -7.04 -18.82 -7.33
CA ALA A 81 -7.22 -18.76 -5.89
C ALA A 81 -6.44 -19.93 -5.27
N VAL A 82 -5.64 -19.66 -4.25
CA VAL A 82 -4.85 -20.67 -3.55
C VAL A 82 -5.59 -21.15 -2.30
N TYR A 83 -5.33 -22.39 -1.89
CA TYR A 83 -5.90 -22.96 -0.66
C TYR A 83 -4.98 -22.70 0.54
N PRO A 84 -5.53 -22.58 1.76
CA PRO A 84 -4.70 -22.51 2.96
C PRO A 84 -3.78 -23.71 3.05
N ILE A 85 -2.53 -23.47 3.44
CA ILE A 85 -1.57 -24.54 3.68
C ILE A 85 -2.01 -25.30 4.94
N VAL A 86 -2.24 -26.60 4.78
CA VAL A 86 -2.61 -27.52 5.85
C VAL A 86 -1.42 -28.39 6.24
N ASP A 87 -1.41 -28.88 7.48
CA ASP A 87 -0.43 -29.85 7.99
C ASP A 87 1.05 -29.44 7.89
N PHE A 88 1.33 -28.14 7.74
CA PHE A 88 2.70 -27.64 7.85
C PHE A 88 3.22 -27.86 9.28
N PRO A 89 4.48 -28.34 9.47
CA PRO A 89 5.02 -28.65 10.80
C PRO A 89 4.95 -27.48 11.79
N LEU A 90 5.12 -26.25 11.30
CA LEU A 90 4.93 -25.02 12.07
C LEU A 90 3.49 -24.51 11.90
N ARG A 91 2.64 -24.76 12.91
CA ARG A 91 1.21 -24.38 12.91
C ARG A 91 0.96 -22.90 12.58
N GLU A 92 1.84 -22.03 13.04
CA GLU A 92 1.77 -20.59 12.78
C GLU A 92 1.86 -20.21 11.31
N ILE A 93 2.54 -21.00 10.49
CA ILE A 93 2.62 -20.82 9.03
C ILE A 93 1.27 -21.19 8.39
N SER A 94 0.66 -22.30 8.79
CA SER A 94 -0.69 -22.67 8.33
C SER A 94 -1.72 -21.58 8.67
N LEU A 95 -1.66 -21.07 9.90
CA LEU A 95 -2.53 -19.96 10.34
C LEU A 95 -2.24 -18.66 9.57
N ALA A 96 -0.98 -18.39 9.23
CA ALA A 96 -0.62 -17.22 8.45
C ALA A 96 -1.13 -17.31 7.01
N SER A 97 -1.01 -18.46 6.36
CA SER A 97 -1.59 -18.72 5.03
C SER A 97 -3.11 -18.47 5.05
N GLN A 98 -3.83 -19.03 6.03
CA GLN A 98 -5.27 -18.80 6.18
C GLN A 98 -5.63 -17.31 6.37
N ARG A 99 -4.88 -16.59 7.20
CA ARG A 99 -5.08 -15.14 7.41
C ARG A 99 -4.86 -14.36 6.12
N GLY A 100 -3.75 -14.58 5.42
CA GLY A 100 -3.44 -13.86 4.18
C GLY A 100 -4.49 -14.07 3.09
N ILE A 101 -4.99 -15.29 2.93
CA ILE A 101 -6.08 -15.60 1.98
C ILE A 101 -7.38 -14.88 2.38
N THR A 102 -7.73 -14.90 3.67
CA THR A 102 -8.93 -14.24 4.18
C THR A 102 -8.83 -12.71 4.03
N GLU A 103 -7.67 -12.12 4.31
CA GLU A 103 -7.44 -10.68 4.18
C GLU A 103 -7.49 -10.21 2.73
N HIS A 104 -6.89 -10.95 1.80
CA HIS A 104 -6.98 -10.65 0.37
C HIS A 104 -8.42 -10.71 -0.15
N SER A 105 -9.18 -11.73 0.22
CA SER A 105 -10.59 -11.84 -0.18
C SER A 105 -11.44 -10.72 0.43
N ALA A 106 -11.26 -10.40 1.71
CA ALA A 106 -12.02 -9.35 2.40
C ALA A 106 -11.72 -7.94 1.86
N SER A 107 -10.44 -7.62 1.61
CA SER A 107 -10.02 -6.30 1.13
C SER A 107 -10.47 -6.00 -0.31
N LEU A 108 -10.76 -7.04 -1.10
CA LEU A 108 -11.07 -6.91 -2.53
C LEU A 108 -12.55 -7.17 -2.87
N ALA A 109 -13.34 -7.67 -1.91
CA ALA A 109 -14.70 -8.17 -2.14
C ALA A 109 -15.66 -7.20 -2.84
N SER A 110 -15.51 -5.88 -2.67
CA SER A 110 -16.47 -4.88 -3.17
C SER A 110 -16.08 -4.18 -4.46
N CYS A 111 -14.79 -4.09 -4.79
CA CYS A 111 -14.29 -3.20 -5.85
C CYS A 111 -13.25 -3.83 -6.78
N ALA A 112 -12.86 -5.09 -6.55
CA ALA A 112 -11.78 -5.72 -7.31
C ALA A 112 -11.99 -7.22 -7.47
N ARG A 113 -11.19 -7.83 -8.36
CA ARG A 113 -11.16 -9.27 -8.57
C ARG A 113 -9.71 -9.75 -8.52
N ILE A 114 -9.46 -10.80 -7.74
CA ILE A 114 -8.18 -11.51 -7.75
C ILE A 114 -8.07 -12.26 -9.07
N LEU A 115 -7.05 -11.94 -9.87
CA LEU A 115 -6.77 -12.68 -11.11
C LEU A 115 -5.86 -13.87 -10.87
N GLN A 116 -4.87 -13.67 -9.99
CA GLN A 116 -3.85 -14.62 -9.62
C GLN A 116 -3.49 -14.39 -8.16
N GLN A 117 -3.19 -15.47 -7.47
CA GLN A 117 -2.72 -15.47 -6.11
C GLN A 117 -1.55 -16.43 -6.00
N ARG A 118 -0.49 -15.97 -5.34
CA ARG A 118 0.70 -16.76 -5.07
C ARG A 118 0.96 -16.77 -3.57
N GLN A 119 1.32 -17.93 -3.05
CA GLN A 119 1.86 -18.07 -1.71
C GLN A 119 3.20 -18.81 -1.78
N THR A 120 4.13 -18.37 -0.95
CA THR A 120 5.47 -18.94 -0.85
C THR A 120 5.83 -19.15 0.61
N ILE A 121 6.53 -20.24 0.89
CA ILE A 121 7.25 -20.43 2.16
C ILE A 121 8.73 -20.37 1.85
N GLU A 122 9.42 -19.47 2.52
CA GLU A 122 10.87 -19.32 2.42
C GLU A 122 11.52 -19.62 3.76
N LEU A 123 12.58 -20.44 3.71
CA LEU A 123 13.45 -20.70 4.85
C LEU A 123 14.60 -19.70 4.80
N ILE A 124 14.77 -18.93 5.87
CA ILE A 124 15.87 -17.97 5.98
C ILE A 124 16.89 -18.56 6.97
N PRO A 125 18.08 -18.98 6.51
CA PRO A 125 19.14 -19.40 7.41
C PRO A 125 19.52 -18.25 8.34
N LEU A 126 19.71 -18.55 9.63
CA LEU A 126 20.17 -17.60 10.63
C LEU A 126 21.15 -18.30 11.56
N THR A 127 22.37 -17.78 11.62
CA THR A 127 23.43 -18.23 12.52
C THR A 127 23.73 -17.13 13.51
N GLU A 128 23.60 -17.42 14.80
CA GLU A 128 24.06 -16.56 15.89
C GLU A 128 25.47 -16.96 16.29
N VAL A 129 26.41 -16.03 16.23
CA VAL A 129 27.81 -16.28 16.55
C VAL A 129 28.18 -15.51 17.81
N HIS A 130 28.49 -16.26 18.86
CA HIS A 130 29.05 -15.71 20.09
C HIS A 130 30.56 -15.70 20.02
N TYR A 131 31.16 -14.55 20.34
CA TYR A 131 32.61 -14.41 20.40
C TYR A 131 33.05 -13.66 21.65
N TRP A 132 34.27 -13.96 22.09
CA TRP A 132 34.88 -13.31 23.24
C TRP A 132 35.96 -12.34 22.78
N TYR A 133 35.86 -11.09 23.21
CA TYR A 133 36.83 -10.04 22.87
C TYR A 133 37.05 -9.12 24.08
N GLN A 134 38.32 -8.85 24.42
CA GLN A 134 38.70 -7.93 25.51
C GLN A 134 37.92 -8.11 26.83
N GLY A 135 37.69 -9.35 27.23
CA GLY A 135 36.99 -9.63 28.50
C GLY A 135 35.46 -9.52 28.44
N LYS A 136 34.87 -9.36 27.25
CA LYS A 136 33.43 -9.26 27.03
C LYS A 136 32.95 -10.25 25.96
N THR A 137 31.74 -10.77 26.13
CA THR A 137 31.05 -11.56 25.10
C THR A 137 30.29 -10.63 24.18
N TYR A 138 30.37 -10.91 22.89
CA TYR A 138 29.67 -10.20 21.83
C TYR A 138 28.93 -11.20 20.94
N VAL A 139 27.98 -10.68 20.17
CA VAL A 139 27.17 -11.46 19.24
C VAL A 139 27.09 -10.77 17.89
N TYR A 140 27.24 -11.54 16.82
CA TYR A 140 26.83 -11.15 15.48
C TYR A 140 25.99 -12.24 14.83
N TYR A 141 25.24 -11.85 13.81
CA TYR A 141 24.34 -12.75 13.09
C TYR A 141 24.78 -12.85 11.63
N ILE A 142 24.78 -14.07 11.10
CA ILE A 142 24.88 -14.35 9.67
C ILE A 142 23.50 -14.81 9.22
N TYR A 143 22.92 -14.15 8.22
CA TYR A 143 21.54 -14.42 7.81
C TYR A 143 21.38 -14.45 6.29
N GLY A 144 20.34 -15.16 5.85
CA GLY A 144 20.03 -15.35 4.44
C GLY A 144 20.98 -16.33 3.74
N THR A 145 20.57 -16.76 2.55
CA THR A 145 21.36 -17.66 1.68
C THR A 145 22.57 -16.96 1.05
N ASP A 146 22.60 -15.62 1.08
CA ASP A 146 23.72 -14.78 0.67
C ASP A 146 24.66 -14.38 1.82
N HIS A 147 24.47 -14.96 3.02
CA HIS A 147 25.37 -14.83 4.17
C HIS A 147 25.62 -13.37 4.61
N GLN A 148 24.58 -12.55 4.63
CA GLN A 148 24.67 -11.17 5.12
C GLN A 148 25.02 -11.16 6.61
N VAL A 149 25.84 -10.19 7.03
CA VAL A 149 26.31 -10.07 8.42
C VAL A 149 25.62 -8.89 9.11
N TYR A 150 25.16 -9.09 10.33
CA TYR A 150 24.65 -8.04 11.19
C TYR A 150 25.34 -8.07 12.56
N VAL A 151 25.94 -6.93 12.93
CA VAL A 151 26.59 -6.73 14.23
C VAL A 151 25.93 -5.56 14.93
N ALA A 152 25.26 -5.80 16.06
CA ALA A 152 24.63 -4.72 16.83
C ALA A 152 25.67 -3.87 17.58
N ASP A 153 26.61 -4.54 18.26
CA ASP A 153 27.56 -3.91 19.19
C ASP A 153 29.01 -4.26 18.84
N TYR A 154 29.45 -3.87 17.64
CA TYR A 154 30.83 -4.10 17.21
C TYR A 154 31.82 -3.37 18.14
N PRO A 155 32.84 -4.06 18.71
CA PRO A 155 33.72 -3.50 19.74
C PRO A 155 34.64 -2.37 19.25
N GLU A 156 35.03 -2.36 17.98
CA GLU A 156 35.89 -1.31 17.42
C GLU A 156 35.05 -0.35 16.56
N ARG A 157 34.25 0.52 17.19
CA ARG A 157 33.45 1.53 16.46
C ARG A 157 34.31 2.62 15.80
N TYR A 158 35.61 2.72 16.12
CA TYR A 158 36.45 3.86 15.70
C TYR A 158 37.94 3.50 15.59
N CYS A 159 38.34 2.66 14.63
CA CYS A 159 39.72 2.67 14.16
C CYS A 159 39.75 2.94 12.65
N CYS A 160 40.22 4.14 12.28
CA CYS A 160 40.62 4.51 10.93
C CYS A 160 39.55 4.48 9.81
N GLY A 161 38.26 4.71 10.12
CA GLY A 161 37.22 4.88 9.10
C GLY A 161 36.90 3.63 8.28
N CYS A 162 37.42 2.47 8.67
CA CYS A 162 37.11 1.19 8.04
C CYS A 162 35.88 0.57 8.72
N THR A 163 34.80 0.40 7.98
CA THR A 163 33.69 -0.47 8.37
C THR A 163 34.06 -1.88 7.97
N ILE A 164 34.24 -2.80 8.93
CA ILE A 164 34.27 -4.23 8.61
C ILE A 164 32.82 -4.61 8.26
N ILE A 165 32.60 -4.90 6.99
CA ILE A 165 31.36 -5.45 6.42
C ILE A 165 31.40 -6.96 6.58
#